data_AF-A0A062TYS2-F1
#
_entry.id   AF-A0A062TYS2-F1
#
_cell.length_a   1.000
_cell.length_b   1.000
_cell.length_c   1.000
_cell.angle_alpha   90.00
_cell.angle_beta   90.00
_cell.angle_gamma   90.00
#
_symmetry.space_group_name_H-M   'P 1'
#
loop_
_entity.id
_entity.type
_entity.pdbx_description
1 polymer ?
#
loop_
_entity_poly.entity_id
_entity_poly.type
_entity_poly.pdbx_seq_one_letter_code
_entity_poly.pdbx_strand_id
1 'polypeptide(L)' 'MSDKINVVHEGRGGYVEYQNVRYTIDHVGEGCFCIHFPDGKKHKDLKIHQRALTAYAESHDPKWYVGS' A
#
# COMPACT_ATOMS: atom_id res chain seq x y z
N MET A 1 -19.01 4.81 -4.30
CA MET A 1 -17.66 4.71 -4.90
C MET A 1 -16.90 3.73 -4.06
N SER A 2 -16.52 2.58 -4.62
CA SER A 2 -15.82 1.54 -3.87
C SER A 2 -14.42 2.02 -3.51
N ASP A 3 -14.07 2.01 -2.24
CA ASP A 3 -12.72 2.13 -1.70
C ASP A 3 -11.82 1.03 -2.28
N LYS A 4 -11.46 1.14 -3.56
CA LYS A 4 -10.56 0.22 -4.25
C LYS A 4 -9.15 0.80 -4.22
N ILE A 5 -8.23 0.03 -3.69
CA ILE A 5 -6.80 0.29 -3.84
C ILE A 5 -6.44 -0.02 -5.29
N ASN A 6 -5.87 0.96 -5.98
CA ASN A 6 -5.45 0.81 -7.36
C ASN A 6 -3.95 0.62 -7.41
N VAL A 7 -3.49 -0.53 -7.91
CA VAL A 7 -2.07 -0.76 -8.15
C VAL A 7 -1.73 -0.22 -9.53
N VAL A 8 -0.93 0.84 -9.59
CA VAL A 8 -0.61 1.48 -10.88
C VAL A 8 0.54 0.77 -11.58
N HIS A 9 1.51 0.24 -10.83
CA HIS A 9 2.65 -0.50 -11.39
C HIS A 9 3.34 -1.36 -10.34
N GLU A 10 3.68 -2.60 -10.68
CA GLU A 10 4.27 -3.64 -9.80
C GLU A 10 5.79 -3.82 -10.00
N GLY A 11 6.54 -2.71 -10.07
CA GLY A 11 7.97 -2.73 -10.38
C GLY A 11 8.73 -1.56 -9.76
N ARG A 12 9.98 -1.35 -10.18
CA ARG A 12 10.80 -0.23 -9.70
C ARG A 12 10.12 1.10 -10.05
N GLY A 13 9.74 1.87 -9.04
CA GLY A 13 8.96 3.11 -9.21
C GLY A 13 7.45 2.90 -9.22
N GLY A 14 6.98 1.72 -8.85
CA GLY A 14 5.58 1.42 -8.65
C GLY A 14 4.97 2.16 -7.47
N TYR A 15 3.64 2.31 -7.52
CA TYR A 15 2.88 2.82 -6.38
C TYR A 15 1.45 2.28 -6.39
N VAL A 16 0.86 2.23 -5.20
CA VAL A 16 -0.58 2.05 -5.01
C VAL A 16 -1.24 3.39 -4.73
N GLU A 17 -2.44 3.56 -5.25
CA GLU A 17 -3.25 4.75 -5.03
C GLU A 17 -4.50 4.38 -4.24
N TYR A 18 -4.73 5.10 -3.14
CA TYR A 18 -5.90 4.94 -2.29
C TYR A 18 -6.41 6.32 -1.87
N GLN A 19 -7.68 6.61 -2.17
CA GLN A 19 -8.32 7.90 -1.89
C GLN A 19 -7.48 9.11 -2.39
N ASN A 20 -6.96 9.04 -3.62
CA ASN A 20 -6.10 10.08 -4.22
C ASN A 20 -4.72 10.26 -3.53
N VAL A 21 -4.34 9.35 -2.62
CA VAL A 21 -3.01 9.32 -1.99
C VAL A 21 -2.20 8.20 -2.59
N ARG A 22 -0.94 8.51 -2.95
CA ARG A 22 -0.02 7.55 -3.56
C ARG A 22 0.97 7.04 -2.52
N TYR A 23 1.13 5.73 -2.48
CA TYR A 23 2.08 5.03 -1.64
C TYR A 23 3.03 4.25 -2.53
N THR A 24 4.32 4.59 -2.46
CA THR A 24 5.34 3.91 -3.25
C THR A 24 5.45 2.46 -2.82
N ILE A 25 5.71 1.57 -3.77
CA ILE A 25 5.96 0.17 -3.49
C ILE A 25 7.39 -0.21 -3.88
N ASP A 26 7.96 -1.13 -3.13
CA ASP A 26 9.26 -1.71 -3.41
C ASP A 26 9.15 -3.23 -3.53
N HIS A 27 10.06 -3.84 -4.29
CA HIS A 27 10.08 -5.27 -4.50
C HIS A 27 11.04 -5.90 -3.49
N VAL A 28 10.46 -6.43 -2.42
CA VAL A 28 11.16 -7.27 -1.44
C VAL A 28 11.25 -8.67 -2.05
N GLY A 29 12.44 -9.26 -2.09
CA GLY A 29 12.73 -10.50 -2.82
C GLY A 29 11.70 -11.64 -2.66
N GLU A 30 11.76 -12.63 -3.56
CA GLU A 30 10.79 -13.73 -3.68
C GLU A 30 9.39 -13.30 -4.18
N GLY A 31 9.30 -12.26 -5.01
CA GLY A 31 8.04 -11.84 -5.62
C GLY A 31 7.12 -11.07 -4.67
N CYS A 32 7.64 -10.60 -3.54
CA CYS A 32 6.86 -9.86 -2.56
C CYS A 32 6.91 -8.34 -2.82
N PHE A 33 5.87 -7.63 -2.39
CA PHE A 33 5.82 -6.17 -2.49
C PHE A 33 5.71 -5.53 -1.11
N CYS A 34 6.44 -4.43 -0.89
CA CYS A 34 6.34 -3.63 0.32
C CYS A 34 5.78 -2.24 -0.02
N ILE A 35 4.64 -1.89 0.54
CA ILE A 35 4.04 -0.55 0.45
C ILE A 35 4.69 0.32 1.53
N HIS A 36 5.33 1.40 1.10
CA HIS A 36 5.88 2.41 2.00
C HIS A 36 4.77 3.34 2.47
N PHE A 37 4.41 3.22 3.74
CA PHE A 37 3.47 4.09 4.40
C PHE A 37 4.23 5.12 5.24
N PRO A 38 4.02 6.43 5.02
CA PRO A 38 4.74 7.44 5.81
C PRO A 38 4.38 7.32 7.29
N ASP A 39 5.39 7.26 8.15
CA ASP A 39 5.24 7.34 9.62
C ASP A 39 4.92 8.79 10.03
N GLY A 40 3.77 9.28 9.59
CA GLY A 40 3.26 10.62 9.87
C GLY A 40 2.27 10.59 11.03
N LYS A 41 2.50 11.41 12.06
CA LYS A 41 1.62 11.52 13.24
C LYS A 41 0.13 11.66 12.87
N LYS A 42 -0.61 10.56 13.05
CA LYS A 42 -1.98 10.47 13.58
C LYS A 42 -3.04 11.40 12.96
N HIS A 43 -3.09 11.55 11.63
CA HIS A 43 -4.34 11.99 10.98
C HIS A 43 -5.34 10.82 10.94
N LYS A 44 -6.62 11.07 11.20
CA LYS A 44 -7.68 10.04 11.20
C LYS A 44 -7.73 9.30 9.85
N ASP A 45 -7.51 10.03 8.76
CA ASP A 45 -7.46 9.53 7.40
C ASP A 45 -6.29 8.54 7.22
N LEU A 46 -5.10 8.84 7.75
CA LEU A 46 -3.95 7.92 7.67
C LEU A 46 -4.21 6.58 8.37
N LYS A 47 -4.97 6.56 9.47
CA LYS A 47 -5.35 5.28 10.12
C LYS A 47 -6.29 4.44 9.24
N ILE A 48 -7.19 5.09 8.51
CA ILE A 48 -8.10 4.43 7.57
C ILE A 48 -7.28 3.84 6.42
N HIS A 49 -6.34 4.63 5.88
CA HIS A 49 -5.47 4.21 4.79
C HIS A 49 -4.58 3.05 5.22
N GLN A 50 -3.95 3.13 6.39
CA GLN A 50 -3.12 2.05 6.91
C GLN A 50 -3.93 0.76 7.05
N ARG A 51 -5.13 0.80 7.62
CA ARG A 51 -6.01 -0.37 7.72
C ARG A 51 -6.39 -0.94 6.36
N ALA A 52 -6.74 -0.08 5.40
CA ALA A 52 -7.11 -0.52 4.05
C ALA A 52 -5.93 -1.19 3.33
N LEU A 53 -4.74 -0.57 3.40
CA LEU A 53 -3.52 -1.09 2.78
C LEU A 53 -3.06 -2.39 3.44
N THR A 54 -3.17 -2.51 4.76
CA THR A 54 -2.87 -3.76 5.48
C THR A 54 -3.85 -4.86 5.09
N ALA A 55 -5.17 -4.58 5.08
CA ALA A 55 -6.17 -5.56 4.67
C ALA A 55 -5.97 -6.01 3.21
N TYR A 56 -5.62 -5.09 2.32
CA TYR A 56 -5.23 -5.42 0.95
C TYR A 56 -4.01 -6.32 0.94
N ALA A 57 -2.98 -5.96 1.70
CA ALA A 57 -1.75 -6.72 1.71
C ALA A 57 -1.92 -8.16 2.24
N GLU A 58 -2.80 -8.35 3.22
CA GLU A 58 -3.15 -9.66 3.78
C GLU A 58 -4.02 -10.51 2.83
N SER A 59 -4.82 -9.88 1.95
CA SER A 59 -5.75 -10.59 1.08
C SER A 59 -5.27 -10.76 -0.37
N HIS A 60 -4.06 -10.29 -0.71
CA HIS A 60 -3.54 -10.32 -2.06
C HIS A 60 -2.40 -11.33 -2.20
N ASP A 61 -2.31 -11.96 -3.38
CA ASP A 61 -1.22 -12.84 -3.77
C ASP A 61 -0.62 -12.29 -5.09
N PRO A 62 0.72 -12.15 -5.22
CA PRO A 62 1.78 -12.58 -4.30
C PRO A 62 1.80 -11.78 -2.99
N LYS A 63 2.58 -12.16 -1.97
CA LYS A 63 2.55 -11.52 -0.64
C LYS A 63 2.90 -10.03 -0.67
N TRP A 64 2.10 -9.22 0.02
CA TRP A 64 2.34 -7.79 0.22
C TRP A 64 2.59 -7.47 1.70
N TYR A 65 3.33 -6.39 1.94
CA TYR A 65 3.64 -5.87 3.26
C TYR A 65 3.38 -4.36 3.29
N VAL A 66 3.14 -3.82 4.48
CA VAL A 66 3.06 -2.38 4.71
C VAL A 66 4.13 -2.02 5.73
N GLY A 67 5.12 -1.22 5.32
CA GLY A 67 6.24 -0.79 6.14
C GLY A 67 6.32 0.72 6.27
N SER A 68 6.84 1.20 7.41
CA SER A 68 7.21 2.61 7.66
C SER A 68 8.68 2.85 7.31
#